data_AF-A0A7S2FJN0-F1
#
_entry.id   AF-A0A7S2FJN0-F1
#
_cell.length_a   1.000
_cell.length_b   1.000
_cell.length_c   1.000
_cell.angle_alpha   90.00
_cell.angle_beta   90.00
_cell.angle_gamma   90.00
#
_symmetry.space_group_name_H-M   'P 1'
#
loop_
_entity.id
_entity.type
_entity.pdbx_description
1 polymer ?
#
loop_
_entity_poly.entity_id
_entity_poly.type
_entity_poly.pdbx_seq_one_letter_code
_entity_poly.pdbx_strand_id
1 'polypeptide(L)'
;RCKDTGSDEVHLQVVKSIQTLVTTDTVEVHESALMIAVQACYHIHLVSKNQATQYSAKATLTQILSIVFQRLEVHDLRSSHEIAAAAEAAALSSAEKTSDALAVSVDGDDSPSSAVPGDGGQDGQIPRSAEQASSVAGAENSPAKKETAGAATDGSCSDEKERTKFVSVIHKDAYLLFRALCKLSMRSQSDGEGKDKVTDGRPLTLQSKILSLSFLLSILDNSGPSFRSSEKFVRATRQYLCVSLLKNCTSAIPQVVDLSLQIFVCLIAQFKGYLKAEIEVFISNIFLRILESE
;
A
#
# COMPACT_ATOMS: atom_id res chain seq x y z
N ARG A 1 35.76 -35.22 15.78
CA ARG A 1 36.09 -33.79 15.56
C ARG A 1 35.47 -33.37 14.22
N CYS A 2 34.13 -33.36 14.16
CA CYS A 2 33.35 -32.96 12.98
C CYS A 2 33.05 -31.48 13.13
N LYS A 3 33.62 -30.68 12.23
CA LYS A 3 33.61 -29.22 12.25
C LYS A 3 32.20 -28.69 12.02
N ASP A 4 31.84 -27.62 12.71
CA ASP A 4 30.65 -26.76 12.52
C ASP A 4 30.49 -26.17 11.10
N THR A 5 31.28 -26.61 10.10
CA THR A 5 31.32 -26.04 8.74
C THR A 5 30.17 -26.50 7.83
N GLY A 6 29.53 -27.64 8.14
CA GLY A 6 28.44 -28.17 7.30
C GLY A 6 27.16 -27.34 7.34
N SER A 7 26.87 -26.65 8.43
CA SER A 7 25.64 -25.86 8.55
C SER A 7 25.69 -24.59 7.71
N ASP A 8 26.84 -23.91 7.63
CA ASP A 8 26.99 -22.67 6.89
C ASP A 8 27.00 -22.87 5.36
N GLU A 9 27.58 -23.98 4.88
CA GLU A 9 27.49 -24.37 3.46
C GLU A 9 26.05 -24.70 3.07
N VAL A 10 25.33 -25.43 3.92
CA VAL A 10 23.90 -25.72 3.73
C VAL A 10 23.08 -24.42 3.74
N HIS A 11 23.32 -23.52 4.70
CA HIS A 11 22.63 -22.22 4.75
C HIS A 11 22.86 -21.41 3.47
N LEU A 12 24.10 -21.34 2.98
CA LEU A 12 24.42 -20.63 1.75
C LEU A 12 23.71 -21.26 0.54
N GLN A 13 23.66 -22.60 0.48
CA GLN A 13 22.99 -23.29 -0.61
C GLN A 13 21.47 -23.09 -0.55
N VAL A 14 20.86 -23.05 0.64
CA VAL A 14 19.45 -22.71 0.83
C VAL A 14 19.17 -21.28 0.33
N VAL A 15 19.99 -20.31 0.73
CA VAL A 15 19.86 -18.91 0.29
C VAL A 15 19.95 -18.79 -1.24
N LYS A 16 20.90 -19.49 -1.87
CA LYS A 16 21.05 -19.51 -3.34
C LYS A 16 19.86 -20.15 -4.03
N SER A 17 19.36 -21.28 -3.52
CA SER A 17 18.17 -21.94 -4.08
C SER A 17 16.94 -21.05 -3.99
N ILE A 18 16.73 -20.38 -2.84
CA ILE A 18 15.65 -19.40 -2.68
C ILE A 18 15.83 -18.23 -3.65
N GLN A 19 17.05 -17.71 -3.78
CA GLN A 19 17.35 -16.62 -4.72
C GLN A 19 16.98 -17.00 -6.16
N THR A 20 17.40 -18.17 -6.64
CA THR A 20 17.02 -18.64 -7.98
C THR A 20 15.51 -18.80 -8.12
N LEU A 21 14.85 -19.37 -7.11
CA LEU A 21 13.41 -19.61 -7.11
C LEU A 21 12.57 -18.32 -7.18
N VAL A 22 13.01 -17.25 -6.52
CA VAL A 22 12.26 -15.98 -6.48
C VAL A 22 12.62 -15.02 -7.61
N THR A 23 13.73 -15.25 -8.30
CA THR A 23 14.23 -14.39 -9.39
C THR A 23 13.94 -14.93 -10.78
N THR A 24 13.57 -16.21 -10.88
CA THR A 24 13.17 -16.81 -12.16
C THR A 24 11.92 -16.15 -12.73
N ASP A 25 11.90 -16.03 -14.06
CA ASP A 25 10.77 -15.55 -14.87
C ASP A 25 9.80 -16.67 -15.26
N THR A 26 10.21 -17.93 -15.08
CA THR A 26 9.41 -19.11 -15.47
C THR A 26 8.39 -19.54 -14.41
N VAL A 27 8.60 -19.18 -13.14
CA VAL A 27 7.75 -19.58 -12.02
C VAL A 27 7.55 -18.41 -11.08
N GLU A 28 6.29 -18.15 -10.72
CA GLU A 28 5.95 -17.16 -9.70
C GLU A 28 5.60 -17.83 -8.38
N VAL A 29 6.27 -17.40 -7.31
CA VAL A 29 6.06 -17.90 -5.95
C VAL A 29 5.23 -16.89 -5.17
N HIS A 30 4.13 -17.35 -4.60
CA HIS A 30 3.14 -16.52 -3.93
C HIS A 30 2.78 -17.01 -2.54
N GLU A 31 2.13 -16.13 -1.78
CA GLU A 31 1.48 -16.39 -0.49
C GLU A 31 2.37 -17.13 0.52
N SER A 32 1.93 -18.30 0.99
CA SER A 32 2.63 -19.07 2.03
C SER A 32 4.03 -19.47 1.61
N ALA A 33 4.23 -19.88 0.35
CA ALA A 33 5.54 -20.28 -0.16
C ALA A 33 6.52 -19.09 -0.17
N LEU A 34 6.05 -17.91 -0.59
CA LEU A 34 6.83 -16.67 -0.57
C LEU A 34 7.20 -16.27 0.87
N MET A 35 6.23 -16.33 1.79
CA MET A 35 6.45 -16.00 3.19
C MET A 35 7.43 -16.97 3.87
N ILE A 36 7.38 -18.26 3.55
CA ILE A 36 8.33 -19.27 4.04
C ILE A 36 9.74 -18.98 3.52
N ALA A 37 9.89 -18.65 2.23
CA ALA A 37 11.18 -18.31 1.65
C ALA A 37 11.80 -17.07 2.33
N VAL A 38 11.00 -16.02 2.54
CA VAL A 38 11.42 -14.80 3.23
C VAL A 38 11.78 -15.11 4.69
N GLN A 39 10.96 -15.88 5.40
CA GLN A 39 11.24 -16.28 6.78
C GLN A 39 12.53 -17.08 6.89
N ALA A 40 12.80 -18.00 5.95
CA ALA A 40 14.02 -18.79 5.92
C ALA A 40 15.26 -17.91 5.73
N CYS A 41 15.26 -17.02 4.73
CA CYS A 41 16.37 -16.09 4.50
C CYS A 41 16.56 -15.13 5.69
N TYR A 42 15.47 -14.63 6.27
CA TYR A 42 15.50 -13.74 7.43
C TYR A 42 16.11 -14.42 8.65
N HIS A 43 15.69 -15.66 8.93
CA HIS A 43 16.24 -16.45 10.02
C HIS A 43 17.73 -16.75 9.80
N ILE A 44 18.12 -17.21 8.59
CA ILE A 44 19.52 -17.49 8.24
C ILE A 44 20.40 -16.26 8.44
N HIS A 45 19.93 -15.08 8.02
CA HIS A 45 20.66 -13.83 8.21
C HIS A 45 20.93 -13.53 9.70
N LEU A 46 19.96 -13.79 10.58
CA LEU A 46 20.09 -13.49 12.01
C LEU A 46 20.96 -14.51 12.76
N VAL A 47 20.91 -15.80 12.39
CA VAL A 47 21.55 -16.87 13.16
C VAL A 47 22.89 -17.35 12.60
N SER A 48 23.17 -17.14 11.32
CA SER A 48 24.46 -17.54 10.74
C SER A 48 25.58 -16.70 11.34
N LYS A 49 26.72 -17.33 11.62
CA LYS A 49 27.96 -16.65 12.06
C LYS A 49 28.87 -16.28 10.89
N ASN A 50 28.55 -16.77 9.70
CA ASN A 50 29.31 -16.51 8.49
C ASN A 50 28.82 -15.22 7.84
N GLN A 51 29.67 -14.19 7.83
CA GLN A 51 29.34 -12.88 7.29
C GLN A 51 28.97 -12.92 5.79
N ALA A 52 29.58 -13.82 5.01
CA ALA A 52 29.22 -13.99 3.60
C ALA A 52 27.81 -14.58 3.44
N THR A 53 27.43 -15.54 4.29
CA THR A 53 26.07 -16.10 4.34
C THR A 53 25.07 -15.06 4.81
N GLN A 54 25.38 -14.29 5.86
CA GLN A 54 24.54 -13.19 6.32
C GLN A 54 24.31 -12.15 5.22
N TYR A 55 25.39 -11.73 4.53
CA TYR A 55 25.31 -10.77 3.42
C TYR A 55 24.46 -11.32 2.27
N SER A 56 24.69 -12.57 1.87
CA SER A 56 23.92 -13.23 0.81
C SER A 56 22.44 -13.31 1.18
N ALA A 57 22.12 -13.70 2.42
CA ALA A 57 20.73 -13.76 2.89
C ALA A 57 20.05 -12.39 2.89
N LYS A 58 20.75 -11.33 3.34
CA LYS A 58 20.24 -9.95 3.29
C LYS A 58 20.03 -9.46 1.86
N ALA A 59 20.95 -9.77 0.96
CA ALA A 59 20.83 -9.44 -0.46
C ALA A 59 19.61 -10.13 -1.08
N THR A 60 19.43 -11.43 -0.83
CA THR A 60 18.25 -12.17 -1.29
C THR A 60 16.95 -11.60 -0.73
N LEU A 61 16.89 -11.22 0.55
CA LEU A 61 15.71 -10.56 1.13
C LEU A 61 15.40 -9.23 0.44
N THR A 62 16.43 -8.42 0.21
CA THR A 62 16.29 -7.14 -0.51
C THR A 62 15.74 -7.35 -1.91
N GLN A 63 16.28 -8.36 -2.61
CA GLN A 63 15.86 -8.73 -3.95
C GLN A 63 14.40 -9.22 -3.98
N ILE A 64 13.99 -10.08 -3.03
CA ILE A 64 12.61 -10.54 -2.91
C ILE A 64 11.66 -9.35 -2.73
N LEU A 65 11.97 -8.44 -1.80
CA LEU A 65 11.15 -7.26 -1.54
C LEU A 65 11.05 -6.40 -2.81
N SER A 66 12.19 -6.09 -3.45
CA SER A 66 12.21 -5.31 -4.69
C SER A 66 11.36 -5.94 -5.79
N ILE A 67 11.47 -7.25 -6.00
CA ILE A 67 10.70 -7.97 -7.03
C ILE A 67 9.22 -7.91 -6.74
N VAL A 68 8.80 -8.15 -5.49
CA VAL A 68 7.38 -8.17 -5.13
C VAL A 68 6.75 -6.80 -5.31
N PHE A 69 7.40 -5.73 -4.83
CA PHE A 69 6.87 -4.37 -4.99
C PHE A 69 6.95 -3.88 -6.43
N GLN A 70 7.98 -4.26 -7.20
CA GLN A 70 8.03 -3.94 -8.63
C GLN A 70 6.93 -4.67 -9.40
N ARG A 71 6.66 -5.95 -9.09
CA ARG A 71 5.55 -6.72 -9.69
C ARG A 71 4.20 -6.08 -9.38
N LEU A 72 4.02 -5.54 -8.17
CA LEU A 72 2.81 -4.79 -7.81
C LEU A 72 2.59 -3.58 -8.75
N GLU A 73 3.61 -2.75 -8.92
CA GLU A 73 3.52 -1.56 -9.80
C GLU A 73 3.28 -1.96 -11.27
N VAL A 74 4.00 -2.95 -11.77
CA VAL A 74 3.85 -3.43 -13.15
C VAL A 74 2.47 -4.03 -13.39
N HIS A 75 1.94 -4.81 -12.43
CA HIS A 75 0.62 -5.42 -12.53
C HIS A 75 -0.48 -4.36 -12.69
N ASP A 76 -0.44 -3.31 -11.89
CA ASP A 76 -1.48 -2.27 -11.92
C ASP A 76 -1.37 -1.36 -13.14
N LEU A 77 -0.15 -1.08 -13.60
CA LEU A 77 0.06 -0.38 -14.86
C LEU A 77 -0.54 -1.16 -16.04
N ARG A 78 -0.31 -2.48 -16.08
CA ARG A 78 -0.89 -3.35 -17.12
C ARG A 78 -2.41 -3.41 -17.02
N SER A 79 -2.96 -3.62 -15.83
CA SER A 79 -4.41 -3.66 -15.60
C SER A 79 -5.08 -2.34 -16.00
N SER A 80 -4.45 -1.20 -15.71
CA SER A 80 -4.96 0.12 -16.11
C SER A 80 -4.98 0.29 -17.63
N HIS A 81 -3.94 -0.18 -18.32
CA HIS A 81 -3.87 -0.13 -19.78
C HIS A 81 -4.91 -1.05 -20.45
N GLU A 82 -5.13 -2.24 -19.88
CA GLU A 82 -6.16 -3.17 -20.35
C GLU A 82 -7.57 -2.58 -20.20
N ILE A 83 -7.85 -1.92 -19.07
CA ILE A 83 -9.14 -1.24 -18.84
C ILE A 83 -9.33 -0.07 -19.81
N ALA A 84 -8.28 0.73 -20.04
CA ALA A 84 -8.34 1.85 -20.97
C ALA A 84 -8.59 1.39 -22.41
N ALA A 85 -7.87 0.36 -22.86
CA ALA A 85 -8.05 -0.22 -24.19
C ALA A 85 -9.46 -0.83 -24.38
N ALA A 86 -10.00 -1.49 -23.35
CA ALA A 86 -11.35 -2.02 -23.39
C ALA A 86 -12.42 -0.93 -23.46
N ALA A 87 -12.22 0.19 -22.74
CA ALA A 87 -13.12 1.34 -22.80
C ALA A 87 -13.10 2.02 -24.18
N GLU A 88 -11.93 2.17 -24.80
CA GLU A 88 -11.79 2.71 -26.14
C GLU A 88 -12.46 1.82 -27.20
N ALA A 89 -12.25 0.50 -27.13
CA ALA A 89 -12.91 -0.46 -28.01
C ALA A 89 -14.44 -0.42 -27.87
N ALA A 90 -14.97 -0.26 -26.65
CA ALA A 90 -16.40 -0.13 -26.41
C ALA A 90 -16.98 1.20 -26.96
N ALA A 91 -16.20 2.29 -26.92
CA ALA A 91 -16.60 3.59 -27.49
C ALA A 91 -16.69 3.53 -29.02
N LEU A 92 -15.74 2.87 -29.69
CA LEU A 92 -15.77 2.67 -31.14
C LEU A 92 -16.97 1.80 -31.57
N SER A 93 -17.28 0.74 -30.83
CA SER A 93 -18.43 -0.14 -31.11
C SER A 93 -19.80 0.55 -30.92
N SER A 94 -19.87 1.57 -30.06
CA SER A 94 -21.12 2.33 -29.84
C SER A 94 -21.33 3.45 -30.87
N ALA A 95 -20.26 3.92 -31.53
CA ALA A 95 -20.36 4.86 -32.65
C ALA A 95 -20.92 4.19 -33.92
N GLU A 96 -20.54 2.94 -34.23
CA GLU A 96 -21.02 2.20 -35.41
C GLU A 96 -22.52 1.87 -35.36
N LYS A 97 -23.14 1.83 -34.18
CA LYS A 97 -24.61 1.62 -34.04
C LYS A 97 -25.45 2.87 -34.31
N THR A 98 -24.84 4.04 -34.50
CA THR A 98 -25.57 5.30 -34.78
C THR A 98 -25.61 5.68 -36.26
N SER A 99 -24.84 5.02 -37.12
CA SER A 99 -24.80 5.30 -38.57
C SER A 99 -25.81 4.51 -39.42
N ASP A 100 -26.54 3.54 -38.85
CA ASP A 100 -27.53 2.72 -39.60
C ASP A 100 -28.98 3.27 -39.52
N ALA A 101 -29.16 4.49 -39.00
CA ALA A 101 -30.47 5.17 -38.92
C ALA A 101 -30.67 6.30 -39.95
N LEU A 102 -29.73 6.50 -40.89
CA LEU A 102 -29.79 7.54 -41.93
C LEU A 102 -29.53 6.98 -43.33
N ALA A 103 -30.32 5.99 -43.74
CA ALA A 103 -30.42 5.60 -45.15
C ALA A 103 -31.77 4.93 -45.43
N VAL A 104 -32.81 5.73 -45.72
CA VAL A 104 -33.82 5.53 -46.78
C VAL A 104 -34.70 6.79 -46.80
N SER A 105 -34.63 7.60 -47.87
CA SER A 105 -35.73 8.36 -48.51
C SER A 105 -35.20 9.43 -49.48
N VAL A 106 -35.02 9.08 -50.76
CA VAL A 106 -34.95 9.98 -51.94
C VAL A 106 -35.62 9.15 -53.07
N ASP A 107 -36.61 9.60 -53.84
CA ASP A 107 -36.72 10.80 -54.69
C ASP A 107 -38.18 10.99 -55.22
N GLY A 108 -38.51 12.17 -55.78
CA GLY A 108 -39.75 12.36 -56.58
C GLY A 108 -40.33 13.80 -56.66
N ASP A 109 -39.72 14.62 -57.52
CA ASP A 109 -40.03 16.01 -57.94
C ASP A 109 -41.41 16.25 -58.65
N ASP A 110 -41.99 17.45 -58.49
CA ASP A 110 -42.53 18.33 -59.57
C ASP A 110 -43.36 19.52 -59.00
N SER A 111 -43.15 20.71 -59.56
CA SER A 111 -43.82 22.02 -59.32
C SER A 111 -44.26 22.56 -60.70
N PRO A 112 -45.15 23.58 -60.91
CA PRO A 112 -45.38 24.75 -60.04
C PRO A 112 -46.78 25.46 -60.08
N SER A 113 -46.90 26.52 -59.25
CA SER A 113 -47.61 27.82 -59.49
C SER A 113 -49.12 27.99 -59.24
N SER A 114 -49.50 28.86 -58.28
CA SER A 114 -49.93 30.26 -58.56
C SER A 114 -50.63 30.97 -57.36
N ALA A 115 -50.18 32.22 -57.10
CA ALA A 115 -50.90 33.42 -56.63
C ALA A 115 -51.42 33.62 -55.16
N VAL A 116 -50.63 34.38 -54.37
CA VAL A 116 -50.87 35.63 -53.58
C VAL A 116 -52.29 36.13 -53.17
N PRO A 117 -52.46 37.13 -52.24
CA PRO A 117 -51.88 37.42 -50.89
C PRO A 117 -52.93 37.89 -49.81
N GLY A 118 -52.47 38.12 -48.57
CA GLY A 118 -53.03 39.12 -47.62
C GLY A 118 -53.29 38.58 -46.20
N ASP A 119 -53.30 39.33 -45.09
CA ASP A 119 -52.78 40.63 -44.62
C ASP A 119 -53.04 40.64 -43.08
N GLY A 120 -52.24 41.36 -42.31
CA GLY A 120 -52.44 41.72 -40.89
C GLY A 120 -52.12 40.63 -39.85
N GLY A 121 -51.53 40.88 -38.67
CA GLY A 121 -51.18 42.09 -37.95
C GLY A 121 -51.05 41.74 -36.45
N GLN A 122 -50.02 42.29 -35.81
CA GLN A 122 -49.86 42.64 -34.37
C GLN A 122 -49.63 41.62 -33.24
N ASP A 123 -48.60 42.00 -32.45
CA ASP A 123 -48.43 41.98 -30.99
C ASP A 123 -48.13 40.68 -30.23
N GLY A 124 -46.83 40.52 -29.92
CA GLY A 124 -46.28 40.73 -28.57
C GLY A 124 -46.71 39.79 -27.44
N GLN A 125 -45.80 38.92 -26.98
CA GLN A 125 -45.41 38.82 -25.56
C GLN A 125 -44.33 37.76 -25.28
N ILE A 126 -43.37 38.12 -24.43
CA ILE A 126 -42.42 37.26 -23.73
C ILE A 126 -43.14 36.66 -22.50
N PRO A 127 -42.92 35.38 -22.16
CA PRO A 127 -42.35 35.06 -20.82
C PRO A 127 -41.31 33.93 -20.91
N ARG A 128 -40.14 34.02 -20.26
CA ARG A 128 -39.82 33.87 -18.83
C ARG A 128 -40.14 32.48 -18.24
N SER A 129 -39.05 31.88 -17.78
CA SER A 129 -38.90 30.71 -16.92
C SER A 129 -39.74 30.76 -15.63
N ALA A 130 -40.21 29.59 -15.21
CA ALA A 130 -40.52 29.19 -13.83
C ALA A 130 -40.26 27.67 -13.78
N GLU A 131 -39.31 27.15 -13.01
CA GLU A 131 -39.33 26.93 -11.55
C GLU A 131 -40.59 26.20 -11.03
N GLN A 132 -40.37 24.95 -10.59
CA GLN A 132 -40.99 24.23 -9.47
C GLN A 132 -40.22 22.90 -9.34
N ALA A 133 -39.44 22.57 -8.31
CA ALA A 133 -39.54 22.70 -6.86
C ALA A 133 -40.68 21.87 -6.22
N SER A 134 -40.30 20.71 -5.65
CA SER A 134 -40.80 20.14 -4.38
C SER A 134 -39.83 19.01 -3.98
N SER A 135 -38.95 19.07 -2.97
CA SER A 135 -39.11 19.25 -1.51
C SER A 135 -40.02 18.22 -0.84
N VAL A 136 -39.47 17.33 -0.01
CA VAL A 136 -39.57 17.29 1.48
C VAL A 136 -38.74 16.09 2.00
N ALA A 137 -37.66 16.34 2.76
CA ALA A 137 -37.57 16.33 4.25
C ALA A 137 -37.57 14.91 4.84
N GLY A 138 -36.71 14.50 5.77
CA GLY A 138 -35.72 15.16 6.62
C GLY A 138 -35.59 14.32 7.91
N ALA A 139 -34.38 14.17 8.46
CA ALA A 139 -34.18 13.95 9.90
C ALA A 139 -32.68 14.04 10.25
N GLU A 140 -32.39 15.05 11.06
CA GLU A 140 -31.10 15.43 11.62
C GLU A 140 -30.67 14.47 12.75
N ASN A 141 -29.37 14.40 13.06
CA ASN A 141 -28.77 14.98 14.28
C ASN A 141 -27.38 14.38 14.61
N SER A 142 -26.44 15.25 14.99
CA SER A 142 -25.22 14.97 15.77
C SER A 142 -25.23 15.98 16.92
N PRO A 143 -24.69 15.70 18.14
CA PRO A 143 -23.28 16.05 18.39
C PRO A 143 -22.51 15.32 19.54
N ALA A 144 -21.18 15.37 19.42
CA ALA A 144 -20.13 15.67 20.43
C ALA A 144 -19.85 14.84 21.73
N LYS A 145 -18.53 14.51 21.85
CA LYS A 145 -17.59 14.49 23.01
C LYS A 145 -17.87 13.66 24.29
N LYS A 146 -16.90 12.77 24.62
CA LYS A 146 -16.16 12.85 25.90
C LYS A 146 -14.81 12.12 25.85
N GLU A 147 -13.76 12.86 26.22
CA GLU A 147 -12.44 12.35 26.61
C GLU A 147 -12.54 11.62 27.95
N THR A 148 -11.87 10.48 28.08
CA THR A 148 -11.31 10.03 29.37
C THR A 148 -10.03 9.24 29.11
N ALA A 149 -8.95 9.66 29.76
CA ALA A 149 -7.67 8.99 29.83
C ALA A 149 -7.72 7.71 30.67
N GLY A 150 -6.80 6.77 30.41
CA GLY A 150 -6.31 5.84 31.43
C GLY A 150 -6.24 4.36 31.06
N ALA A 151 -4.99 3.90 30.85
CA ALA A 151 -4.44 2.61 31.25
C ALA A 151 -4.84 1.29 30.54
N ALA A 152 -3.82 0.77 29.85
CA ALA A 152 -3.28 -0.59 29.94
C ALA A 152 -4.01 -1.79 29.27
N THR A 153 -3.18 -2.51 28.50
CA THR A 153 -3.22 -3.96 28.21
C THR A 153 -4.44 -4.51 27.49
N ASP A 154 -4.37 -4.58 26.15
CA ASP A 154 -4.34 -5.86 25.41
C ASP A 154 -4.14 -5.54 23.92
N GLY A 155 -2.99 -5.94 23.36
CA GLY A 155 -2.62 -5.74 21.96
C GLY A 155 -3.18 -6.80 21.03
N SER A 156 -4.20 -7.55 21.44
CA SER A 156 -4.94 -8.46 20.57
C SER A 156 -6.11 -7.72 19.93
N CYS A 157 -5.88 -7.05 18.79
CA CYS A 157 -6.97 -6.40 18.07
C CYS A 157 -6.89 -6.63 16.56
N SER A 158 -7.90 -7.37 16.07
CA SER A 158 -8.50 -7.24 14.73
C SER A 158 -7.80 -7.88 13.52
N ASP A 159 -7.32 -9.13 13.61
CA ASP A 159 -6.90 -9.88 12.41
C ASP A 159 -8.11 -10.35 11.53
N GLU A 160 -9.32 -10.44 12.10
CA GLU A 160 -10.47 -11.03 11.40
C GLU A 160 -11.28 -10.04 10.51
N LYS A 161 -11.15 -8.73 10.70
CA LYS A 161 -11.97 -7.74 9.98
C LYS A 161 -11.41 -7.34 8.60
N GLU A 162 -10.19 -7.80 8.25
CA GLU A 162 -9.52 -7.49 6.98
C GLU A 162 -9.58 -8.62 5.94
N ARG A 163 -10.53 -9.56 6.04
CA ARG A 163 -10.83 -10.53 4.96
C ARG A 163 -11.46 -9.88 3.71
N THR A 164 -11.13 -8.63 3.42
CA THR A 164 -11.43 -7.98 2.14
C THR A 164 -10.59 -8.65 1.05
N LYS A 165 -11.26 -9.30 0.10
CA LYS A 165 -10.62 -10.01 -1.02
C LYS A 165 -9.57 -9.09 -1.67
N PHE A 166 -8.34 -9.56 -1.79
CA PHE A 166 -7.29 -8.83 -2.52
C PHE A 166 -7.64 -8.81 -4.01
N VAL A 167 -7.29 -7.72 -4.69
CA VAL A 167 -7.55 -7.54 -6.13
C VAL A 167 -6.79 -8.59 -6.92
N SER A 168 -5.52 -8.82 -6.56
CA SER A 168 -4.69 -9.88 -7.10
C SER A 168 -3.84 -10.52 -5.99
N VAL A 169 -3.28 -11.68 -6.29
CA VAL A 169 -2.33 -12.37 -5.40
C VAL A 169 -1.09 -11.50 -5.14
N ILE A 170 -0.67 -10.71 -6.12
CA ILE A 170 0.48 -9.79 -6.02
C ILE A 170 0.24 -8.72 -4.94
N HIS A 171 -0.97 -8.15 -4.88
CA HIS A 171 -1.33 -7.22 -3.81
C HIS A 171 -1.29 -7.89 -2.43
N LYS A 172 -1.75 -9.14 -2.35
CA LYS A 172 -1.75 -9.90 -1.09
C LYS A 172 -0.33 -10.15 -0.62
N ASP A 173 0.57 -10.56 -1.50
CA ASP A 173 1.98 -10.81 -1.19
C ASP A 173 2.69 -9.56 -0.67
N ALA A 174 2.58 -8.45 -1.40
CA ALA A 174 3.16 -7.17 -0.99
C ALA A 174 2.59 -6.70 0.36
N TYR A 175 1.29 -6.87 0.59
CA TYR A 175 0.64 -6.53 1.86
C TYR A 175 1.16 -7.37 3.03
N LEU A 176 1.23 -8.69 2.85
CA LEU A 176 1.68 -9.61 3.88
C LEU A 176 3.14 -9.35 4.26
N LEU A 177 4.01 -9.06 3.28
CA LEU A 177 5.40 -8.71 3.52
C LEU A 177 5.54 -7.39 4.28
N PHE A 178 4.88 -6.33 3.83
CA PHE A 178 4.89 -5.04 4.50
C PHE A 178 4.41 -5.14 5.94
N ARG A 179 3.28 -5.82 6.15
CA ARG A 179 2.69 -6.05 7.47
C ARG A 179 3.62 -6.86 8.37
N ALA A 180 4.22 -7.93 7.86
CA ALA A 180 5.14 -8.77 8.63
C ALA A 180 6.36 -7.97 9.11
N LEU A 181 6.95 -7.15 8.23
CA LEU A 181 8.08 -6.28 8.59
C LEU A 181 7.69 -5.23 9.65
N CYS A 182 6.51 -4.60 9.51
CA CYS A 182 5.99 -3.69 10.54
C CYS A 182 5.86 -4.40 11.89
N LYS A 183 5.26 -5.60 11.93
CA LYS A 183 5.12 -6.38 13.16
C LYS A 183 6.48 -6.77 13.76
N LEU A 184 7.44 -7.19 12.95
CA LEU A 184 8.79 -7.55 13.41
C LEU A 184 9.55 -6.35 13.98
N SER A 185 9.39 -5.17 13.38
CA SER A 185 10.01 -3.92 13.86
C SER A 185 9.48 -3.45 15.23
N MET A 186 8.31 -3.94 15.66
CA MET A 186 7.69 -3.56 16.93
C MET A 186 8.06 -4.46 18.11
N ARG A 187 8.62 -5.65 17.88
CA ARG A 187 8.92 -6.61 18.96
C ARG A 187 9.88 -5.98 19.97
N SER A 188 9.51 -5.98 21.25
CA SER A 188 10.36 -5.52 22.36
C SER A 188 11.25 -6.64 22.88
N GLN A 189 12.39 -6.27 23.47
CA GLN A 189 13.31 -7.20 24.13
C GLN A 189 12.65 -7.97 25.30
N SER A 190 11.50 -7.50 25.81
CA SER A 190 10.72 -8.12 26.87
C SER A 190 9.76 -9.21 26.42
N ASP A 191 9.54 -9.40 25.11
CA ASP A 191 8.43 -10.23 24.61
C ASP A 191 8.83 -11.72 24.42
N GLY A 192 10.07 -12.09 24.76
CA GLY A 192 10.57 -13.46 24.67
C GLY A 192 11.03 -13.96 26.03
N GLU A 193 10.38 -15.01 26.54
CA GLU A 193 10.81 -15.74 27.73
C GLU A 193 12.30 -16.10 27.63
N GLY A 194 13.08 -15.50 28.54
CA GLY A 194 14.46 -15.79 28.90
C GLY A 194 15.26 -16.74 28.02
N LYS A 195 15.83 -16.22 26.93
CA LYS A 195 17.16 -16.57 26.35
C LYS A 195 17.30 -15.85 25.01
N ASP A 196 17.57 -14.55 25.03
CA ASP A 196 18.12 -13.88 23.86
C ASP A 196 19.49 -14.51 23.58
N LYS A 197 19.54 -15.49 22.66
CA LYS A 197 20.80 -15.98 22.11
C LYS A 197 21.52 -14.74 21.57
N VAL A 198 22.66 -14.40 22.16
CA VAL A 198 23.48 -13.29 21.69
C VAL A 198 24.34 -13.83 20.54
N THR A 199 24.15 -13.28 19.34
CA THR A 199 25.10 -13.41 18.23
C THR A 199 25.83 -12.07 18.09
N ASP A 200 27.16 -12.09 18.05
CA ASP A 200 28.01 -10.90 17.88
C ASP A 200 27.80 -9.75 18.90
N GLY A 201 27.45 -10.08 20.15
CA GLY A 201 27.31 -9.10 21.23
C GLY A 201 26.04 -8.24 21.18
N ARG A 202 25.15 -8.41 20.19
CA ARG A 202 23.84 -7.75 20.12
C ARG A 202 22.69 -8.76 20.29
N PRO A 203 21.62 -8.43 21.03
CA PRO A 203 20.44 -9.28 21.09
C PRO A 203 19.86 -9.52 19.68
N LEU A 204 19.55 -10.77 19.33
CA LEU A 204 18.92 -11.13 18.06
C LEU A 204 17.62 -10.35 17.81
N THR A 205 16.90 -10.04 18.89
CA THR A 205 15.70 -9.20 18.90
C THR A 205 15.98 -7.79 18.35
N LEU A 206 17.09 -7.18 18.75
CA LEU A 206 17.53 -5.88 18.25
C LEU A 206 17.98 -5.94 16.79
N GLN A 207 18.74 -6.97 16.40
CA GLN A 207 19.17 -7.15 15.02
C GLN A 207 17.96 -7.31 14.07
N SER A 208 16.98 -8.13 14.48
CA SER A 208 15.70 -8.27 13.78
C SER A 208 14.98 -6.94 13.63
N LYS A 209 14.91 -6.15 14.71
CA LYS A 209 14.27 -4.82 14.68
C LYS A 209 14.95 -3.88 13.67
N ILE A 210 16.26 -3.73 13.74
CA ILE A 210 17.04 -2.86 12.84
C ILE A 210 16.88 -3.31 11.38
N LEU A 211 16.95 -4.61 11.12
CA LEU A 211 16.81 -5.15 9.78
C LEU A 211 15.40 -4.90 9.21
N SER A 212 14.36 -5.12 10.01
CA SER A 212 12.98 -4.84 9.62
C SER A 212 12.76 -3.37 9.28
N LEU A 213 13.28 -2.45 10.10
CA LEU A 213 13.21 -1.02 9.82
C LEU A 213 13.97 -0.64 8.54
N SER A 214 15.16 -1.20 8.33
CA SER A 214 15.93 -0.96 7.10
C SER A 214 15.17 -1.42 5.84
N PHE A 215 14.47 -2.55 5.91
CA PHE A 215 13.63 -3.01 4.79
C PHE A 215 12.38 -2.15 4.60
N LEU A 216 11.74 -1.71 5.68
CA LEU A 216 10.60 -0.78 5.57
C LEU A 216 11.01 0.55 4.92
N LEU A 217 12.16 1.09 5.30
CA LEU A 217 12.71 2.29 4.66
C LEU A 217 12.92 2.07 3.16
N SER A 218 13.57 0.97 2.78
CA SER A 218 13.82 0.63 1.37
C SER A 218 12.51 0.46 0.56
N ILE A 219 11.49 -0.17 1.14
CA ILE A 219 10.18 -0.32 0.50
C ILE A 219 9.55 1.04 0.23
N LEU A 220 9.61 1.97 1.20
CA LEU A 220 9.01 3.29 1.04
C LEU A 220 9.79 4.16 0.06
N ASP A 221 11.12 4.19 0.16
CA ASP A 221 11.97 4.97 -0.75
C ASP A 221 11.73 4.60 -2.22
N ASN A 222 11.55 3.30 -2.48
CA ASN A 222 11.34 2.75 -3.81
C ASN A 222 9.86 2.48 -4.13
N SER A 223 8.93 2.94 -3.30
CA SER A 223 7.50 2.69 -3.52
C SER A 223 7.00 3.44 -4.76
N GLY A 224 6.18 2.80 -5.58
CA GLY A 224 5.54 3.46 -6.71
C GLY A 224 4.11 3.95 -6.40
N PRO A 225 3.40 4.49 -7.39
CA PRO A 225 2.05 5.00 -7.23
C PRO A 225 1.07 3.96 -6.68
N SER A 226 1.13 2.70 -7.14
CA SER A 226 0.20 1.65 -6.70
C SER A 226 0.29 1.41 -5.21
N PHE A 227 1.51 1.32 -4.67
CA PHE A 227 1.67 1.21 -3.22
C PHE A 227 1.20 2.47 -2.48
N ARG A 228 1.51 3.66 -3.00
CA ARG A 228 1.24 4.94 -2.31
C ARG A 228 -0.24 5.33 -2.29
N SER A 229 -0.98 5.07 -3.37
CA SER A 229 -2.38 5.49 -3.51
C SER A 229 -3.39 4.40 -3.10
N SER A 230 -2.96 3.14 -2.99
CA SER A 230 -3.86 2.05 -2.64
C SER A 230 -4.37 2.17 -1.21
N GLU A 231 -5.70 2.17 -1.07
CA GLU A 231 -6.37 2.37 0.20
C GLU A 231 -6.00 1.29 1.24
N LYS A 232 -5.73 0.05 0.79
CA LYS A 232 -5.29 -1.03 1.68
C LYS A 232 -3.89 -0.77 2.24
N PHE A 233 -2.95 -0.32 1.41
CA PHE A 233 -1.60 0.01 1.86
C PHE A 233 -1.58 1.27 2.72
N VAL A 234 -2.39 2.28 2.40
CA VAL A 234 -2.57 3.47 3.25
C VAL A 234 -3.10 3.06 4.63
N ARG A 235 -4.12 2.19 4.70
CA ARG A 235 -4.63 1.67 5.98
C ARG A 235 -3.56 0.89 6.74
N ALA A 236 -2.81 0.01 6.08
CA ALA A 236 -1.72 -0.73 6.71
C ALA A 236 -0.61 0.20 7.22
N THR A 237 -0.27 1.25 6.48
CA THR A 237 0.69 2.26 6.92
C THR A 237 0.22 2.95 8.20
N ARG A 238 -1.06 3.31 8.31
CA ARG A 238 -1.63 3.88 9.54
C ARG A 238 -1.59 2.88 10.70
N GLN A 239 -2.10 1.67 10.47
CA GLN A 239 -2.32 0.68 11.53
C GLN A 239 -1.04 0.00 12.02
N TYR A 240 -0.09 -0.26 11.13
CA TYR A 240 1.11 -1.02 11.47
C TYR A 240 2.36 -0.15 11.50
N LEU A 241 2.60 0.66 10.45
CA LEU A 241 3.85 1.41 10.35
C LEU A 241 3.87 2.61 11.31
N CYS A 242 2.83 3.44 11.34
CA CYS A 242 2.79 4.60 12.24
C CYS A 242 2.87 4.18 13.71
N VAL A 243 2.18 3.10 14.09
CA VAL A 243 2.27 2.51 15.43
C VAL A 243 3.68 1.99 15.72
N SER A 244 4.35 1.39 14.73
CA SER A 244 5.74 0.98 14.87
C SER A 244 6.69 2.15 15.13
N LEU A 245 6.55 3.23 14.35
CA LEU A 245 7.40 4.40 14.50
C LEU A 245 7.21 5.08 15.85
N LEU A 246 5.98 5.21 16.34
CA LEU A 246 5.69 5.77 17.66
C LEU A 246 6.41 5.02 18.79
N LYS A 247 6.45 3.68 18.71
CA LYS A 247 7.17 2.84 19.70
C LYS A 247 8.69 2.94 19.56
N ASN A 248 9.19 3.05 18.33
CA ASN A 248 10.62 2.97 18.06
C ASN A 248 11.34 4.32 18.22
N CYS A 249 10.67 5.45 18.05
CA CYS A 249 11.30 6.77 18.23
C CYS A 249 11.59 7.14 19.68
N THR A 250 10.92 6.47 20.64
CA THR A 250 11.23 6.59 22.07
C THR A 250 12.21 5.51 22.54
N SER A 251 12.86 4.79 21.63
CA SER A 251 13.86 3.78 21.98
C SER A 251 15.14 4.42 22.50
N ALA A 252 15.76 3.83 23.52
CA ALA A 252 17.07 4.25 24.01
C ALA A 252 18.23 3.95 23.04
N ILE A 253 17.95 3.26 21.92
CA ILE A 253 18.96 2.83 20.96
C ILE A 253 19.01 3.81 19.78
N PRO A 254 20.09 4.62 19.62
CA PRO A 254 20.13 5.67 18.61
C PRO A 254 19.90 5.18 17.18
N GLN A 255 20.44 4.01 16.83
CA GLN A 255 20.27 3.42 15.50
C GLN A 255 18.80 3.12 15.15
N VAL A 256 17.99 2.73 16.16
CA VAL A 256 16.56 2.47 15.97
C VAL A 256 15.81 3.77 15.74
N VAL A 257 16.15 4.81 16.52
CA VAL A 257 15.55 6.15 16.38
C VAL A 257 15.88 6.75 15.02
N ASP A 258 17.14 6.71 14.59
CA ASP A 258 17.59 7.23 13.29
C ASP A 258 16.83 6.60 12.11
N LEU A 259 16.77 5.27 12.03
CA LEU A 259 15.99 4.58 11.00
C LEU A 259 14.49 4.94 11.06
N SER A 260 13.93 5.08 12.26
CA SER A 260 12.52 5.43 12.44
C SER A 260 12.22 6.85 11.97
N LEU A 261 13.12 7.80 12.23
CA LEU A 261 13.00 9.18 11.76
C LEU A 261 13.18 9.27 10.25
N GLN A 262 14.12 8.52 9.65
CA GLN A 262 14.26 8.43 8.20
C GLN A 262 12.97 7.92 7.54
N ILE A 263 12.39 6.84 8.07
CA ILE A 263 11.09 6.32 7.61
C ILE A 263 10.00 7.39 7.74
N PHE A 264 9.96 8.12 8.87
CA PHE A 264 8.98 9.19 9.08
C PHE A 264 9.11 10.32 8.06
N VAL A 265 10.33 10.72 7.72
CA VAL A 265 10.58 11.70 6.64
C VAL A 265 10.02 11.19 5.31
N CYS A 266 10.21 9.91 4.98
CA CYS A 266 9.63 9.32 3.77
C CYS A 266 8.10 9.34 3.80
N LEU A 267 7.47 9.09 4.95
CA LEU A 267 6.02 9.19 5.11
C LEU A 267 5.50 10.61 4.90
N ILE A 268 6.20 11.63 5.40
CA ILE A 268 5.82 13.03 5.13
C ILE A 268 5.97 13.33 3.63
N ALA A 269 7.07 12.91 3.01
CA ALA A 269 7.34 13.20 1.60
C ALA A 269 6.30 12.56 0.67
N GLN A 270 5.91 11.31 0.94
CA GLN A 270 5.15 10.49 -0.02
C GLN A 270 3.68 10.27 0.40
N PHE A 271 3.35 10.33 1.69
CA PHE A 271 2.03 9.96 2.23
C PHE A 271 1.30 11.11 2.97
N LYS A 272 1.84 12.34 3.01
CA LYS A 272 1.22 13.47 3.74
C LYS A 272 -0.26 13.72 3.45
N GLY A 273 -0.70 13.45 2.20
CA GLY A 273 -2.10 13.63 1.81
C GLY A 273 -3.04 12.68 2.56
N TYR A 274 -2.53 11.52 2.96
CA TYR A 274 -3.29 10.45 3.60
C TYR A 274 -3.03 10.35 5.10
N LEU A 275 -1.95 10.91 5.66
CA LEU A 275 -1.53 10.65 7.04
C LEU A 275 -1.53 11.89 7.94
N LYS A 276 -2.38 12.90 7.67
CA LYS A 276 -2.33 14.19 8.39
C LYS A 276 -2.48 14.03 9.91
N ALA A 277 -3.47 13.26 10.36
CA ALA A 277 -3.74 13.05 11.78
C ALA A 277 -2.60 12.27 12.44
N GLU A 278 -2.07 11.24 11.79
CA GLU A 278 -0.97 10.44 12.30
C GLU A 278 0.35 11.24 12.38
N ILE A 279 0.61 12.09 11.39
CA ILE A 279 1.76 13.01 11.38
C ILE A 279 1.65 14.01 12.53
N GLU A 280 0.46 14.58 12.76
CA GLU A 280 0.22 15.49 13.89
C GLU A 280 0.47 14.79 15.22
N VAL A 281 -0.07 13.58 15.41
CA VAL A 281 0.17 12.77 16.61
C VAL A 281 1.66 12.51 16.81
N PHE A 282 2.40 12.22 15.74
CA PHE A 282 3.83 11.96 15.80
C PHE A 282 4.63 13.21 16.20
N ILE A 283 4.34 14.37 15.58
CA ILE A 283 4.98 15.64 15.92
C ILE A 283 4.72 16.00 17.38
N SER A 284 3.46 15.93 17.81
CA SER A 284 3.08 16.30 19.17
C SER A 284 3.61 15.35 20.24
N ASN A 285 3.62 14.03 19.99
CA ASN A 285 4.02 13.07 21.03
C ASN A 285 5.51 12.77 21.06
N ILE A 286 6.22 12.92 19.94
CA ILE A 286 7.63 12.54 19.83
C ILE A 286 8.50 13.79 19.78
N PHE A 287 8.32 14.65 18.77
CA PHE A 287 9.20 15.79 18.59
C PHE A 287 9.03 16.83 19.69
N LEU A 288 7.80 17.20 20.07
CA LEU A 288 7.60 18.15 21.17
C LEU A 288 8.10 17.58 22.50
N ARG A 289 7.84 16.31 22.82
CA ARG A 289 8.39 15.69 24.04
C ARG A 289 9.91 15.63 24.07
N ILE A 290 10.56 15.36 22.94
CA ILE A 290 12.02 15.36 22.86
C ILE A 290 12.57 16.79 23.02
N LEU A 291 11.89 17.79 22.46
CA LEU A 291 12.26 19.20 22.59
C LEU A 291 11.97 19.78 23.98
N GLU A 292 10.93 19.29 24.67
CA GLU A 292 10.57 19.64 26.06
C GLU A 292 11.41 18.91 27.10
N SER A 293 12.17 17.88 26.69
CA SER A 293 13.13 17.16 27.53
C SER A 293 14.44 17.97 27.65
N GLU A 294 14.35 19.16 28.24
CA GLU A 294 15.50 19.90 28.79
C GLU A 294 15.52 19.80 30.33
#